data_AF-A0A0F8HK22-F1
#
_entry.id   AF-A0A0F8HK22-F1
#
_cell.length_a   1.000
_cell.length_b   1.000
_cell.length_c   1.000
_cell.angle_alpha   90.00
_cell.angle_beta   90.00
_cell.angle_gamma   90.00
#
_symmetry.space_group_name_H-M   'P 1'
#
loop_
_entity.id
_entity.type
_entity.pdbx_description
1 polymer ?
#
loop_
_entity_poly.entity_id
_entity_poly.type
_entity_poly.pdbx_seq_one_letter_code
_entity_poly.pdbx_strand_id
1 'polypeptide(L)'
;MSEKTGIVDTLEERQPYITRKQEKGQEIPLACDNNSLAGAISQRACVYSGARVVLNPVTDAVHLVHGPIGCAGYTLSLIHI
;
A
#
# COMPACT_ATOMS: atom_id res chain seq x y z
N MET A 1 11.34 29.47 3.86
CA MET A 1 12.07 28.22 4.17
C MET A 1 11.17 27.07 3.75
N SER A 2 11.49 26.14 2.88
CA SER A 2 12.61 25.86 1.99
C SER A 2 12.04 24.90 0.93
N GLU A 3 12.38 25.14 -0.33
CA GLU A 3 12.33 24.21 -1.48
C GLU A 3 11.00 23.46 -1.76
N LYS A 4 10.16 24.03 -2.64
CA LYS A 4 9.27 23.22 -3.48
C LYS A 4 10.17 22.23 -4.21
N THR A 5 10.09 20.95 -3.88
CA THR A 5 10.92 19.91 -4.46
C THR A 5 10.59 19.72 -5.94
N GLY A 6 11.13 20.59 -6.81
CA GLY A 6 11.24 20.43 -8.25
C GLY A 6 12.29 19.38 -8.63
N ILE A 7 12.35 18.29 -7.88
CA ILE A 7 13.40 17.27 -7.97
C ILE A 7 13.10 16.29 -9.10
N VAL A 8 11.83 16.07 -9.41
CA VAL A 8 11.34 15.23 -10.51
C VAL A 8 10.01 15.81 -10.99
N ASP A 9 9.83 15.87 -12.31
CA ASP A 9 8.54 16.23 -12.90
C ASP A 9 7.51 15.16 -12.54
N THR A 10 6.54 15.51 -11.69
CA THR A 10 5.59 14.58 -11.07
C THR A 10 4.23 15.26 -10.88
N LEU A 11 3.20 14.44 -10.61
CA LEU A 11 1.86 14.93 -10.26
C LEU A 11 1.93 15.82 -9.01
N GLU A 12 1.22 16.95 -9.01
CA GLU A 12 1.25 17.94 -7.94
C GLU A 12 0.86 17.33 -6.59
N GLU A 13 -0.13 16.45 -6.57
CA GLU A 13 -0.61 15.77 -5.38
C GLU A 13 0.41 14.76 -4.83
N ARG A 14 1.44 14.37 -5.59
CA ARG A 14 2.50 13.44 -5.12
C ARG A 14 3.69 14.15 -4.48
N GLN A 15 3.82 15.47 -4.64
CA GLN A 15 4.92 16.25 -4.08
C GLN A 15 5.13 16.05 -2.56
N PRO A 16 4.09 16.02 -1.69
CA PRO A 16 4.31 15.85 -0.25
C PRO A 16 4.74 14.43 0.18
N TYR A 17 4.80 13.47 -0.75
CA TYR A 17 5.23 12.09 -0.51
C TYR A 17 6.66 11.82 -1.00
N ILE A 18 7.35 12.84 -1.52
CA ILE A 18 8.70 12.73 -2.11
C ILE A 18 9.63 13.68 -1.37
N THR A 19 10.73 13.15 -0.83
CA THR A 19 11.75 13.96 -0.17
C THR A 19 13.13 13.36 -0.38
N ARG A 20 14.18 14.19 -0.27
CA ARG A 20 15.55 13.69 -0.24
C ARG A 20 15.86 13.18 1.17
N LYS A 21 16.61 12.08 1.22
CA LYS A 21 17.13 11.54 2.48
C LYS A 21 17.89 12.63 3.23
N GLN A 22 17.41 12.96 4.42
CA GLN A 22 18.02 13.94 5.33
C GLN A 22 19.05 13.27 6.26
N GLU A 23 19.85 14.08 6.95
CA GLU A 23 20.79 13.59 7.96
C GLU A 23 20.07 13.11 9.24
N LYS A 24 20.76 12.31 10.04
CA LYS A 24 20.18 11.65 11.22
C LYS A 24 19.75 12.70 12.26
N GLY A 25 18.46 12.72 12.61
CA GLY A 25 17.90 13.64 13.61
C GLY A 25 17.17 14.86 13.04
N GLN A 26 17.11 15.02 11.71
CA GLN A 26 16.25 16.00 11.06
C GLN A 26 14.84 15.43 10.86
N GLU A 27 13.83 16.28 11.09
CA GLU A 27 12.43 15.94 10.81
C GLU A 27 12.23 15.83 9.29
N ILE A 28 11.62 14.73 8.85
CA ILE A 28 11.36 14.45 7.44
C ILE A 28 9.88 14.76 7.17
N PRO A 29 9.55 15.84 6.45
CA PRO A 29 8.16 16.23 6.22
C PRO A 29 7.54 15.38 5.11
N LEU A 30 7.20 14.13 5.40
CA LEU A 30 6.47 13.24 4.50
C LEU A 30 5.02 13.11 4.95
N ALA A 31 4.09 13.31 4.01
CA ALA A 31 2.69 12.95 4.23
C ALA A 31 2.53 11.42 4.15
N CYS A 32 1.78 10.83 5.08
CA CYS A 32 1.50 9.38 5.14
C CYS A 32 0.00 9.13 5.37
N ASP A 33 -0.45 7.88 5.25
CA ASP A 33 -1.81 7.40 5.54
C ASP A 33 -2.98 8.08 4.78
N ASN A 34 -2.67 8.84 3.74
CA ASN A 34 -3.67 9.43 2.85
C ASN A 34 -4.11 8.46 1.74
N ASN A 35 -5.29 8.67 1.17
CA ASN A 35 -5.82 7.87 0.07
C ASN A 35 -4.92 7.88 -1.19
N SER A 36 -4.97 6.79 -1.97
CA SER A 36 -4.23 6.72 -3.24
C SER A 36 -4.80 7.70 -4.24
N LEU A 37 -3.92 8.45 -4.91
CA LEU A 37 -4.29 9.22 -6.09
C LEU A 37 -4.77 8.28 -7.19
N ALA A 38 -5.96 8.54 -7.73
CA ALA A 38 -6.54 7.75 -8.81
C ALA A 38 -5.67 7.84 -10.07
N GLY A 39 -5.53 6.73 -10.80
CA GLY A 39 -4.70 6.67 -12.01
C GLY A 39 -3.19 6.67 -11.79
N ALA A 40 -2.72 6.80 -10.54
CA ALA A 40 -1.28 6.87 -10.22
C ALA A 40 -0.58 5.51 -10.06
N ILE A 41 -1.25 4.41 -10.43
CA ILE A 41 -0.80 3.00 -10.35
C ILE A 41 -0.10 2.73 -8.99
N SER A 42 -0.87 2.79 -7.91
CA SER A 42 -0.33 2.57 -6.56
C SER A 42 0.01 1.09 -6.34
N GLN A 43 1.09 0.83 -5.59
CA GLN A 43 1.43 -0.51 -5.09
C GLN A 43 0.59 -0.92 -3.87
N ARG A 44 -0.35 -0.07 -3.43
CA ARG A 44 -1.23 -0.39 -2.31
C ARG A 44 -2.24 -1.47 -2.68
N ALA A 45 -2.60 -2.26 -1.68
CA ALA A 45 -3.69 -3.21 -1.73
C ALA A 45 -4.86 -2.74 -0.85
N CYS A 46 -5.96 -3.49 -0.88
CA CYS A 46 -7.12 -3.23 -0.01
C CYS A 46 -6.93 -3.85 1.38
N VAL A 47 -7.79 -3.43 2.32
CA VAL A 47 -7.80 -3.92 3.71
C VAL A 47 -7.95 -5.44 3.83
N TYR A 48 -8.69 -6.08 2.92
CA TYR A 48 -8.83 -7.54 2.87
C TYR A 48 -7.49 -8.25 2.61
N SER A 49 -6.69 -7.74 1.66
CA SER A 49 -5.35 -8.28 1.40
C SER A 49 -4.46 -8.18 2.65
N GLY A 50 -4.58 -7.08 3.41
CA GLY A 50 -3.88 -6.90 4.67
C GLY A 50 -4.31 -7.91 5.75
N ALA A 51 -5.63 -8.05 5.97
CA ALA A 51 -6.17 -9.02 6.93
C ALA A 51 -5.72 -10.45 6.60
N ARG A 52 -5.69 -10.79 5.32
CA ARG A 52 -5.24 -12.11 4.89
C ARG A 52 -3.77 -12.36 5.19
N VAL A 53 -2.87 -11.40 4.99
CA VAL A 53 -1.44 -11.58 5.32
C VAL A 53 -1.27 -11.97 6.79
N VAL A 54 -2.10 -11.41 7.68
CA VAL A 54 -2.11 -11.72 9.11
C VAL A 54 -2.75 -13.07 9.42
N LEU A 55 -3.80 -13.45 8.70
CA LEU A 55 -4.57 -14.68 8.95
C LEU A 55 -4.00 -15.92 8.25
N ASN A 56 -3.24 -15.76 7.16
CA ASN A 56 -2.67 -16.87 6.39
C ASN A 56 -1.81 -17.86 7.20
N PRO A 57 -1.07 -17.44 8.25
CA PRO A 57 -0.35 -18.37 9.12
C PRO A 57 -1.23 -19.26 10.00
N VAL A 58 -2.53 -18.96 10.13
CA VAL A 58 -3.49 -19.81 10.86
C VAL A 58 -3.92 -20.95 9.92
N THR A 59 -3.23 -22.08 10.00
CA THR A 59 -3.39 -23.21 9.08
C THR A 59 -4.44 -24.23 9.54
N ASP A 60 -4.91 -24.12 10.78
CA ASP A 60 -5.88 -25.01 11.44
C ASP A 60 -7.32 -24.48 11.42
N ALA A 61 -7.59 -23.42 10.64
CA ALA A 61 -8.92 -22.84 10.48
C ALA A 61 -9.27 -22.60 9.01
N VAL A 62 -10.57 -22.64 8.71
CA VAL A 62 -11.08 -22.32 7.37
C VAL A 62 -11.33 -20.82 7.25
N HIS A 63 -10.60 -20.17 6.33
CA HIS A 63 -10.76 -18.75 6.02
C HIS A 63 -11.80 -18.56 4.91
N LEU A 64 -13.07 -18.34 5.28
CA LEU A 64 -14.16 -18.12 4.33
C LEU A 64 -14.12 -16.69 3.77
N VAL A 65 -13.97 -16.57 2.45
CA VAL A 65 -14.02 -15.28 1.75
C VAL A 65 -15.44 -15.02 1.28
N HIS A 66 -16.14 -14.10 1.95
CA HIS A 66 -17.45 -13.64 1.50
C HIS A 66 -17.30 -12.51 0.49
N GLY A 67 -17.32 -12.84 -0.80
CA GLY A 67 -17.18 -11.88 -1.88
C GLY A 67 -17.17 -12.55 -3.26
N PRO A 68 -17.06 -11.77 -4.33
CA PRO A 68 -16.94 -12.31 -5.68
C PRO A 68 -15.64 -13.13 -5.82
N ILE A 69 -15.64 -14.08 -6.77
CA ILE A 69 -14.53 -15.01 -7.00
C ILE A 69 -13.17 -14.32 -7.21
N GLY A 70 -13.16 -13.07 -7.71
CA GLY A 70 -11.94 -12.28 -7.89
C GLY A 70 -11.16 -12.04 -6.60
N CYS A 71 -11.81 -11.88 -5.44
CA CYS A 71 -11.13 -11.67 -4.16
C CYS A 71 -10.43 -12.94 -3.63
N ALA A 72 -10.94 -14.12 -4.03
CA ALA A 72 -10.36 -15.41 -3.65
C ALA A 72 -9.37 -15.95 -4.71
N GLY A 73 -9.58 -15.64 -6.00
CA GLY A 73 -8.84 -16.23 -7.11
C GLY A 73 -7.34 -15.94 -7.12
N TYR A 74 -6.91 -14.71 -6.82
CA TYR A 74 -5.50 -14.28 -6.94
C TYR A 74 -4.53 -14.79 -5.87
N THR A 75 -4.98 -15.77 -5.11
CA THR A 75 -4.54 -15.95 -3.73
C THR A 75 -4.61 -17.44 -3.35
N LEU A 76 -5.25 -18.25 -4.20
CA LEU A 76 -5.59 -19.64 -4.02
C LEU A 76 -4.47 -20.58 -4.55
N SER A 77 -3.23 -20.39 -4.12
CA SER A 77 -2.12 -21.28 -4.52
C SER A 77 -2.02 -22.59 -3.72
N LEU A 78 -2.91 -22.84 -2.75
CA LEU A 78 -2.80 -23.99 -1.82
C LEU A 78 -4.17 -24.58 -1.42
N ILE A 79 -5.09 -24.81 -2.36
CA ILE A 79 -6.25 -25.68 -2.11
C ILE A 79 -6.20 -26.83 -3.12
N HIS A 80 -5.89 -28.03 -2.62
CA HIS A 80 -6.38 -29.25 -3.26
C HIS A 80 -7.90 -29.21 -3.16
N ILE A 81 -8.57 -29.18 -4.31
CA ILE A 81 -9.93 -29.68 -4.44
C ILE A 81 -9.88 -31.20 -4.25
#